data_AF-A0AAV1GZX5-F1
#
_entry.id   AF-A0AAV1GZX5-F1
#
_cell.length_a   1.000
_cell.length_b   1.000
_cell.length_c   1.000
_cell.angle_alpha   90.00
_cell.angle_beta   90.00
_cell.angle_gamma   90.00
#
_symmetry.space_group_name_H-M   'P 1'
#
loop_
_entity.id
_entity.type
_entity.pdbx_description
1 polymer ?
#
loop_
_entity_poly.entity_id
_entity_poly.type
_entity_poly.pdbx_seq_one_letter_code
_entity_poly.pdbx_strand_id
1 'polypeptide(L)'
;MSEPTHQEGAFRFQRRKKAQNMEADGVSIWPRMEPFLLGALQVAPPSKLSLHYLRKMATYVRTRDGCFPILSWCMWRHIACGKLQLPEDLAWLYFETFDLLIGHSPEERLEWAECLSQCSSKSELDHQRTKLSVDTLQFLLFLYIQQLNRVSLRTSLIGEEWPSHRTRSPSPSDREAKTSSQNKNWDDQAHLSFVQSHLAEILELLVEPGQLSQSGQALRDCQISLEAVRSLGLLLEGSASQSKVVHPVHRLLSKGPLQTQAGYSSLTRSFPLHKLLSTLQHSLTLNPFGMTACLRSGKKLAWAQQVEGAMKRAKIARNTHMAPPGSRMVLMSQVFKQTLAKTSDKLTGANIKIHRCSDAFIYLLSPLRSVSVDKCRDTVVVLGPVETSVHIHGCQNVRLVCVAGRIVIGASSCCIVHALTPTRPLLLPGNTDITLGPFHTFYPSLEDHMGSVGLAVVPNAWDRPLLLGTEGLNPSPNASSSHDPACYRLLPPAEFHTLVVPFNMEGDTCEVPGGLPPLYHAAVEEKQKRIQNWQKTVMEARLNKEQKKKFQELVEMKFHEWLLETGHRQELDSLIPPTFTSLTDSNGPAADTQVKDSKPLRNGRAVGESPLAC
;
A
#
# COMPACT_ATOMS: atom_id res chain seq x y z
N MET A 1 9.65 -40.99 43.71
CA MET A 1 8.51 -40.92 42.78
C MET A 1 7.27 -40.70 43.64
N SER A 2 6.80 -39.45 43.69
CA SER A 2 5.59 -39.06 44.41
C SER A 2 4.65 -38.49 43.37
N GLU A 3 3.65 -39.28 42.98
CA GLU A 3 2.58 -38.83 42.09
C GLU A 3 1.74 -37.76 42.80
N PRO A 4 1.40 -36.64 42.13
CA PRO A 4 0.45 -35.69 42.68
C PRO A 4 -0.95 -36.31 42.59
N THR A 5 -1.68 -36.29 43.70
CA THR A 5 -3.02 -36.86 43.83
C THR A 5 -4.01 -36.17 42.87
N HIS A 6 -4.90 -36.96 42.28
CA HIS A 6 -5.90 -36.56 41.27
C HIS A 6 -6.74 -35.32 41.64
N GLN A 7 -6.85 -34.96 42.92
CA GLN A 7 -7.58 -33.77 43.39
C GLN A 7 -6.82 -32.45 43.16
N GLU A 8 -5.49 -32.41 43.26
CA GLU A 8 -4.71 -31.18 42.97
C GLU A 8 -4.70 -30.84 41.48
N GLY A 9 -4.72 -31.88 40.62
CA GLY A 9 -4.88 -31.73 39.17
C GLY A 9 -6.21 -31.09 38.79
N ALA A 10 -7.31 -31.52 39.42
CA ALA A 10 -8.65 -30.98 39.18
C ALA A 10 -8.79 -29.51 39.62
N PHE A 11 -8.21 -29.14 40.77
CA PHE A 11 -8.21 -27.76 41.25
C PHE A 11 -7.33 -26.82 40.41
N ARG A 12 -6.17 -27.29 39.91
CA ARG A 12 -5.35 -26.52 38.94
C ARG A 12 -6.04 -26.40 37.59
N PHE A 13 -6.75 -27.43 37.14
CA PHE A 13 -7.51 -27.41 35.89
C PHE A 13 -8.73 -26.49 35.99
N GLN A 14 -9.43 -26.47 37.14
CA GLN A 14 -10.49 -25.50 37.43
C GLN A 14 -9.97 -24.08 37.58
N ARG A 15 -8.82 -23.83 38.22
CA ARG A 15 -8.20 -22.49 38.25
C ARG A 15 -7.70 -22.05 36.87
N ARG A 16 -7.18 -22.95 36.03
CA ARG A 16 -6.85 -22.65 34.62
C ARG A 16 -8.10 -22.40 33.78
N LYS A 17 -9.19 -23.16 33.97
CA LYS A 17 -10.49 -22.87 33.34
C LYS A 17 -11.11 -21.57 33.86
N LYS A 18 -10.92 -21.22 35.14
CA LYS A 18 -11.44 -19.98 35.74
C LYS A 18 -10.59 -18.76 35.35
N ALA A 19 -9.28 -18.93 35.15
CA ALA A 19 -8.39 -17.93 34.56
C ALA A 19 -8.63 -17.75 33.06
N GLN A 20 -8.80 -18.85 32.30
CA GLN A 20 -9.21 -18.81 30.90
C GLN A 20 -10.64 -18.29 30.70
N ASN A 21 -11.56 -18.53 31.66
CA ASN A 21 -12.90 -17.95 31.64
C ASN A 21 -12.93 -16.48 32.11
N MET A 22 -11.94 -16.00 32.89
CA MET A 22 -11.83 -14.57 33.23
C MET A 22 -11.18 -13.74 32.11
N GLU A 23 -10.38 -14.35 31.23
CA GLU A 23 -9.91 -13.73 29.98
C GLU A 23 -10.95 -13.78 28.85
N ALA A 24 -12.05 -14.53 29.00
CA ALA A 24 -12.99 -14.83 27.92
C ALA A 24 -14.11 -13.79 27.69
N ASP A 25 -14.29 -12.82 28.61
CA ASP A 25 -15.41 -11.86 28.61
C ASP A 25 -14.96 -10.38 28.53
N GLY A 26 -13.70 -10.15 28.14
CA GLY A 26 -13.08 -8.81 28.11
C GLY A 26 -13.35 -8.04 26.81
N VAL A 27 -13.57 -6.73 26.94
CA VAL A 27 -13.54 -5.80 25.80
C VAL A 27 -12.10 -5.51 25.42
N SER A 28 -11.77 -5.60 24.14
CA SER A 28 -10.43 -5.28 23.61
C SER A 28 -10.52 -4.10 22.66
N ILE A 29 -9.60 -3.16 22.80
CA ILE A 29 -9.44 -1.98 21.95
C ILE A 29 -8.05 -2.06 21.31
N TRP A 30 -7.91 -1.72 20.04
CA TRP A 30 -6.61 -1.76 19.35
C TRP A 30 -6.46 -0.61 18.36
N PRO A 31 -5.21 -0.26 17.98
CA PRO A 31 -4.96 0.71 16.92
C PRO A 31 -5.41 0.21 15.55
N ARG A 32 -6.14 1.05 14.82
CA ARG A 32 -6.45 0.84 13.39
C ARG A 32 -5.17 0.90 12.57
N MET A 33 -5.04 0.03 11.58
CA MET A 33 -3.84 -0.03 10.73
C MET A 33 -3.81 1.12 9.70
N GLU A 34 -4.93 1.42 9.06
CA GLU A 34 -4.98 2.32 7.89
C GLU A 34 -4.39 3.72 8.13
N PRO A 35 -4.66 4.43 9.24
CA PRO A 35 -4.11 5.77 9.45
C PRO A 35 -2.58 5.78 9.50
N PHE A 36 -1.97 4.75 10.10
CA PHE A 36 -0.51 4.63 10.16
C PHE A 36 0.07 4.08 8.84
N LEU A 37 -0.64 3.16 8.20
CA LEU A 37 -0.22 2.56 6.95
C LEU A 37 -0.22 3.56 5.79
N LEU A 38 -1.34 4.24 5.59
CA LEU A 38 -1.63 5.10 4.43
C LEU A 38 -1.48 6.59 4.74
N GLY A 39 -1.68 6.98 6.00
CA GLY A 39 -1.73 8.38 6.41
C GLY A 39 -0.41 8.94 6.94
N ALA A 40 0.35 8.16 7.72
CA ALA A 40 1.62 8.62 8.27
C ALA A 40 2.70 8.64 7.17
N LEU A 41 3.22 9.81 6.83
CA LEU A 41 4.29 9.92 5.84
C LEU A 41 5.57 9.26 6.37
N GLN A 42 6.29 8.52 5.53
CA GLN A 42 7.55 7.83 5.88
C GLN A 42 8.76 8.78 5.87
N VAL A 43 8.55 10.00 6.35
CA VAL A 43 9.57 11.04 6.52
C VAL A 43 9.39 11.67 7.89
N ALA A 44 10.48 12.21 8.45
CA ALA A 44 10.38 12.93 9.72
C ALA A 44 9.45 14.14 9.55
N PRO A 45 8.47 14.34 10.46
CA PRO A 45 7.58 15.48 10.36
C PRO A 45 8.35 16.80 10.58
N PRO A 46 7.85 17.92 10.03
CA PRO A 46 8.40 19.24 10.34
C PRO A 46 8.44 19.49 11.85
N SER A 47 9.51 20.13 12.34
CA SER A 47 9.69 20.41 13.77
C SER A 47 8.53 21.23 14.37
N LYS A 48 7.90 22.07 13.55
CA LYS A 48 6.73 22.88 13.91
C LYS A 48 5.42 22.10 13.97
N LEU A 49 5.38 20.83 13.56
CA LEU A 49 4.24 19.93 13.75
C LEU A 49 4.26 19.23 15.13
N SER A 50 4.87 19.85 16.14
CA SER A 50 4.89 19.33 17.52
C SER A 50 3.54 19.46 18.23
N LEU A 51 3.34 18.69 19.31
CA LEU A 51 2.17 18.77 20.19
C LEU A 51 1.83 20.22 20.61
N HIS A 52 2.84 21.02 20.97
CA HIS A 52 2.64 22.43 21.37
C HIS A 52 1.90 23.25 20.31
N TYR A 53 2.31 23.12 19.04
CA TYR A 53 1.68 23.84 17.93
C TYR A 53 0.32 23.26 17.58
N LEU A 54 0.13 21.94 17.70
CA LEU A 54 -1.17 21.31 17.49
C LEU A 54 -2.19 21.74 18.56
N ARG A 55 -1.78 21.91 19.83
CA ARG A 55 -2.63 22.49 20.88
C ARG A 55 -3.02 23.94 20.58
N LYS A 56 -2.06 24.75 20.12
CA LYS A 56 -2.34 26.13 19.69
C LYS A 56 -3.32 26.17 18.52
N MET A 57 -3.15 25.27 17.54
CA MET A 57 -4.08 25.12 16.43
C MET A 57 -5.48 24.71 16.92
N ALA A 58 -5.57 23.69 17.77
CA ALA A 58 -6.84 23.24 18.34
C ALA A 58 -7.58 24.36 19.07
N THR A 59 -6.85 25.16 19.86
CA THR A 59 -7.39 26.34 20.56
C THR A 59 -7.87 27.40 19.58
N TYR A 60 -7.06 27.73 18.58
CA TYR A 60 -7.38 28.76 17.59
C TYR A 60 -8.61 28.40 16.74
N VAL A 61 -8.69 27.15 16.27
CA VAL A 61 -9.80 26.70 15.41
C VAL A 61 -11.11 26.59 16.19
N ARG A 62 -11.06 26.15 17.46
CA ARG A 62 -12.27 26.02 18.30
C ARG A 62 -12.80 27.35 18.86
N THR A 63 -11.97 28.38 18.93
CA THR A 63 -12.37 29.72 19.43
C THR A 63 -12.82 30.66 18.31
N ARG A 64 -12.57 30.31 17.04
CA ARG A 64 -12.94 31.11 15.88
C ARG A 64 -14.27 30.65 15.30
N ASP A 65 -15.18 31.60 15.07
CA ASP A 65 -16.50 31.31 14.53
C ASP A 65 -16.43 30.62 13.16
N GLY A 66 -17.29 29.61 12.98
CA GLY A 66 -17.44 28.87 11.73
C GLY A 66 -16.28 27.93 11.36
N CYS A 67 -15.27 27.79 12.23
CA CYS A 67 -14.09 26.95 11.97
C CYS A 67 -14.11 25.59 12.71
N PHE A 68 -15.12 25.35 13.55
CA PHE A 68 -15.32 24.11 14.29
C PHE A 68 -16.81 23.72 14.21
N PRO A 69 -17.15 22.42 13.97
CA PRO A 69 -16.28 21.24 13.95
C PRO A 69 -15.54 20.98 12.64
N ILE A 70 -15.82 21.75 11.58
CA ILE A 70 -15.29 21.52 10.23
C ILE A 70 -14.17 22.53 9.91
N LEU A 71 -13.02 22.04 9.46
CA LEU A 71 -11.87 22.82 9.03
C LEU A 71 -11.79 22.86 7.50
N SER A 72 -11.95 24.06 6.91
CA SER A 72 -11.79 24.23 5.45
C SER A 72 -10.32 24.26 5.02
N TRP A 73 -10.05 23.92 3.76
CA TRP A 73 -8.72 24.07 3.14
C TRP A 73 -8.16 25.49 3.32
N CYS A 74 -8.99 26.52 3.14
CA CYS A 74 -8.57 27.92 3.30
C CYS A 74 -8.03 28.22 4.70
N MET A 75 -8.71 27.72 5.74
CA MET A 75 -8.28 27.89 7.12
C MET A 75 -7.02 27.08 7.42
N TRP A 76 -6.96 25.83 6.96
CA TRP A 76 -5.77 25.01 7.12
C TRP A 76 -4.55 25.64 6.43
N ARG A 77 -4.67 26.08 5.17
CA ARG A 77 -3.61 26.79 4.45
C ARG A 77 -3.14 28.03 5.21
N HIS A 78 -4.06 28.83 5.75
CA HIS A 78 -3.71 30.01 6.55
C HIS A 78 -2.89 29.64 7.80
N ILE A 79 -3.28 28.59 8.52
CA ILE A 79 -2.55 28.11 9.72
C ILE A 79 -1.21 27.50 9.33
N ALA A 80 -1.21 26.59 8.36
CA ALA A 80 -0.04 25.84 7.92
C ALA A 80 1.04 26.75 7.34
N CYS A 81 0.70 27.60 6.35
CA CYS A 81 1.66 28.48 5.72
C CYS A 81 1.97 29.72 6.56
N GLY A 82 0.98 30.29 7.24
CA GLY A 82 1.17 31.50 8.03
C GLY A 82 1.80 31.26 9.40
N LYS A 83 1.23 30.35 10.19
CA LYS A 83 1.65 30.13 11.60
C LYS A 83 2.71 29.04 11.72
N LEU A 84 2.51 27.92 11.02
CA LEU A 84 3.45 26.79 11.03
C LEU A 84 4.59 26.95 10.02
N GLN A 85 4.50 27.92 9.10
CA GLN A 85 5.47 28.17 8.03
C GLN A 85 5.81 26.92 7.22
N LEU A 86 4.79 26.09 6.97
CA LEU A 86 4.89 24.93 6.09
C LEU A 86 4.77 25.40 4.63
N PRO A 87 5.54 24.82 3.69
CA PRO A 87 5.31 25.02 2.27
C PRO A 87 3.87 24.64 1.89
N GLU A 88 3.25 25.39 0.97
CA GLU A 88 1.86 25.15 0.55
C GLU A 88 1.68 23.74 -0.02
N ASP A 89 2.64 23.25 -0.82
CA ASP A 89 2.63 21.88 -1.35
C ASP A 89 2.61 20.81 -0.23
N LEU A 90 3.35 21.05 0.87
CA LEU A 90 3.36 20.13 2.02
C LEU A 90 2.07 20.25 2.84
N ALA A 91 1.53 21.45 2.99
CA ALA A 91 0.24 21.67 3.64
C ALA A 91 -0.89 20.97 2.87
N TRP A 92 -0.88 21.10 1.53
CA TRP A 92 -1.82 20.43 0.63
C TRP A 92 -1.65 18.91 0.72
N LEU A 93 -0.41 18.42 0.71
CA LEU A 93 -0.12 16.99 0.86
C LEU A 93 -0.77 16.41 2.12
N TYR A 94 -0.63 17.06 3.30
CA TYR A 94 -1.29 16.56 4.51
C TYR A 94 -2.81 16.53 4.38
N PHE A 95 -3.40 17.55 3.77
CA PHE A 95 -4.84 17.66 3.57
C PHE A 95 -5.35 16.58 2.60
N GLU A 96 -4.73 16.45 1.42
CA GLU A 96 -5.03 15.46 0.39
C GLU A 96 -4.77 14.02 0.89
N THR A 97 -3.75 13.80 1.72
CA THR A 97 -3.51 12.49 2.34
C THR A 97 -4.62 12.09 3.29
N PHE A 98 -5.11 13.05 4.08
CA PHE A 98 -6.22 12.80 4.98
C PHE A 98 -7.51 12.54 4.20
N ASP A 99 -7.77 13.31 3.14
CA ASP A 99 -8.91 13.12 2.24
C ASP A 99 -8.92 11.72 1.59
N LEU A 100 -7.78 11.25 1.07
CA LEU A 100 -7.63 9.89 0.53
C LEU A 100 -7.81 8.78 1.58
N LEU A 101 -7.55 9.07 2.85
CA LEU A 101 -7.76 8.12 3.95
C LEU A 101 -9.24 8.02 4.33
N ILE A 102 -10.02 9.08 4.13
CA ILE A 102 -11.46 9.08 4.37
C ILE A 102 -12.14 8.20 3.32
N GLY A 103 -13.11 7.41 3.76
CA GLY A 103 -13.84 6.47 2.91
C GLY A 103 -14.92 7.15 2.06
N HIS A 104 -14.52 8.06 1.17
CA HIS A 104 -15.39 8.58 0.12
C HIS A 104 -15.90 7.45 -0.76
N SER A 105 -17.15 7.58 -1.24
CA SER A 105 -17.68 6.60 -2.18
C SER A 105 -16.96 6.71 -3.53
N PRO A 106 -16.92 5.63 -4.33
CA PRO A 106 -16.38 5.70 -5.68
C PRO A 106 -17.00 6.80 -6.52
N GLU A 107 -18.31 7.02 -6.37
CA GLU A 107 -19.08 8.05 -7.09
C GLU A 107 -18.60 9.46 -6.71
N GLU A 108 -18.46 9.76 -5.41
CA GLU A 108 -17.96 11.06 -4.94
C GLU A 108 -16.56 11.37 -5.50
N ARG A 109 -15.69 10.36 -5.59
CA ARG A 109 -14.34 10.52 -6.16
C ARG A 109 -14.35 10.76 -7.66
N LEU A 110 -15.26 10.09 -8.38
CA LEU A 110 -15.42 10.29 -9.83
C LEU A 110 -16.01 11.67 -10.14
N GLU A 111 -17.02 12.12 -9.38
CA GLU A 111 -17.56 13.49 -9.49
C GLU A 111 -16.48 14.54 -9.22
N TRP A 112 -15.64 14.31 -8.21
CA TRP A 112 -14.51 15.16 -7.93
C TRP A 112 -13.47 15.18 -9.07
N ALA A 113 -13.14 14.01 -9.61
CA ALA A 113 -12.22 13.89 -10.74
C ALA A 113 -12.76 14.59 -12.00
N GLU A 114 -14.07 14.48 -12.25
CA GLU A 114 -14.75 15.20 -13.33
C GLU A 114 -14.64 16.72 -13.13
N CYS A 115 -14.94 17.23 -11.93
CA CYS A 115 -14.79 18.65 -11.60
C CYS A 115 -13.35 19.15 -11.82
N LEU A 116 -12.34 18.37 -11.44
CA LEU A 116 -10.94 18.71 -11.66
C LEU A 116 -10.55 18.64 -13.15
N SER A 117 -11.12 17.72 -13.91
CA SER A 117 -10.83 17.58 -15.35
C SER A 117 -11.31 18.77 -16.18
N GLN A 118 -12.38 19.44 -15.72
CA GLN A 118 -12.92 20.64 -16.35
C GLN A 118 -12.09 21.90 -16.06
N CYS A 119 -11.19 21.84 -15.08
CA CYS A 119 -10.34 22.98 -14.71
C CYS A 119 -9.18 23.12 -15.71
N SER A 120 -9.13 24.25 -16.40
CA SER A 120 -8.09 24.58 -17.39
C SER A 120 -6.95 25.39 -16.80
N SER A 121 -7.20 26.10 -15.69
CA SER A 121 -6.23 26.99 -15.04
C SER A 121 -5.89 26.57 -13.61
N LYS A 122 -4.69 26.95 -13.13
CA LYS A 122 -4.28 26.74 -11.73
C LYS A 122 -5.25 27.42 -10.75
N SER A 123 -5.78 28.58 -11.10
CA SER A 123 -6.76 29.31 -10.29
C SER A 123 -8.10 28.58 -10.14
N GLU A 124 -8.58 27.91 -11.20
CA GLU A 124 -9.79 27.08 -11.12
C GLU A 124 -9.57 25.86 -10.24
N LEU A 125 -8.42 25.19 -10.37
CA LEU A 125 -8.05 24.08 -9.48
C LEU A 125 -8.00 24.55 -8.03
N ASP A 126 -7.35 25.68 -7.75
CA ASP A 126 -7.28 26.23 -6.40
C ASP A 126 -8.67 26.63 -5.88
N HIS A 127 -9.57 27.10 -6.75
CA HIS A 127 -10.96 27.35 -6.38
C HIS A 127 -11.69 26.05 -6.01
N GLN A 128 -11.53 24.96 -6.76
CA GLN A 128 -12.10 23.66 -6.37
C GLN A 128 -11.56 23.21 -5.01
N ARG A 129 -10.25 23.35 -4.77
CA ARG A 129 -9.64 23.00 -3.47
C ARG A 129 -10.27 23.77 -2.30
N THR A 130 -10.72 25.01 -2.51
CA THR A 130 -11.36 25.79 -1.44
C THR A 130 -12.70 25.22 -0.95
N LYS A 131 -13.35 24.37 -1.76
CA LYS A 131 -14.60 23.69 -1.39
C LYS A 131 -14.38 22.53 -0.42
N LEU A 132 -13.14 22.03 -0.31
CA LEU A 132 -12.84 20.90 0.55
C LEU A 132 -12.77 21.31 2.02
N SER A 133 -13.24 20.40 2.86
CA SER A 133 -13.25 20.58 4.31
C SER A 133 -13.19 19.23 5.02
N VAL A 134 -12.66 19.23 6.24
CA VAL A 134 -12.39 18.01 7.02
C VAL A 134 -12.86 18.16 8.46
N ASP A 135 -13.11 17.04 9.15
CA ASP A 135 -13.35 17.07 10.59
C ASP A 135 -12.09 17.54 11.33
N THR A 136 -12.23 18.60 12.12
CA THR A 136 -11.10 19.25 12.78
C THR A 136 -10.38 18.31 13.74
N LEU A 137 -11.12 17.50 14.51
CA LEU A 137 -10.54 16.65 15.54
C LEU A 137 -9.81 15.47 14.93
N GLN A 138 -10.43 14.81 13.95
CA GLN A 138 -9.79 13.71 13.22
C GLN A 138 -8.56 14.21 12.46
N PHE A 139 -8.63 15.40 11.85
CA PHE A 139 -7.46 15.98 11.18
C PHE A 139 -6.33 16.32 12.15
N LEU A 140 -6.63 16.84 13.35
CA LEU A 140 -5.62 17.05 14.41
C LEU A 140 -4.94 15.74 14.83
N LEU A 141 -5.73 14.66 15.01
CA LEU A 141 -5.20 13.34 15.31
C LEU A 141 -4.33 12.80 14.17
N PHE A 142 -4.75 13.00 12.92
CA PHE A 142 -3.99 12.65 11.73
C PHE A 142 -2.64 13.40 11.64
N LEU A 143 -2.63 14.71 11.92
CA LEU A 143 -1.40 15.48 11.97
C LEU A 143 -0.48 15.01 13.10
N TYR A 144 -1.05 14.59 14.22
CA TYR A 144 -0.32 14.10 15.37
C TYR A 144 0.37 12.75 15.10
N ILE A 145 -0.28 11.80 14.40
CA ILE A 145 0.34 10.49 14.10
C ILE A 145 1.54 10.58 13.16
N GLN A 146 1.76 11.71 12.49
CA GLN A 146 2.97 11.94 11.69
C GLN A 146 4.26 11.84 12.55
N GLN A 147 4.13 11.97 13.88
CA GLN A 147 5.21 11.76 14.83
C GLN A 147 5.73 10.31 14.88
N LEU A 148 5.03 9.32 14.30
CA LEU A 148 5.48 7.92 14.23
C LEU A 148 6.90 7.78 13.66
N ASN A 149 7.18 8.55 12.60
CA ASN A 149 8.44 8.52 11.88
C ASN A 149 9.43 9.60 12.34
N ARG A 150 9.17 10.24 13.50
CA ARG A 150 10.14 11.14 14.13
C ARG A 150 11.37 10.34 14.58
N VAL A 151 12.55 10.81 14.18
CA VAL A 151 13.83 10.24 14.62
C VAL A 151 14.08 10.63 16.07
N SER A 152 14.24 9.64 16.96
CA SER A 152 14.62 9.83 18.36
C SER A 152 16.02 9.28 18.59
N LEU A 153 16.96 10.15 18.96
CA LEU A 153 18.35 9.77 19.25
C LEU A 153 18.47 8.88 20.51
N ARG A 154 17.47 8.90 21.41
CA ARG A 154 17.46 8.08 22.63
C ARG A 154 17.29 6.58 22.35
N THR A 155 16.60 6.22 21.26
CA THR A 155 16.42 4.81 20.87
C THR A 155 17.65 4.19 20.23
N SER A 156 18.57 4.99 19.68
CA SER A 156 19.83 4.51 19.09
C SER A 156 20.88 4.14 20.17
N LEU A 157 20.78 4.71 21.37
CA LEU A 157 21.78 4.56 22.44
C LEU A 157 21.58 3.34 23.34
N ILE A 158 20.45 2.62 23.25
CA ILE A 158 20.16 1.46 24.11
C ILE A 158 20.67 0.13 23.49
N GLY A 159 21.29 0.17 22.30
CA GLY A 159 21.71 -1.04 21.58
C GLY A 159 23.15 -1.07 21.05
N GLU A 160 23.93 0.00 21.20
CA GLU A 160 25.32 0.04 20.72
C GLU A 160 26.29 -0.07 21.89
N GLU A 161 26.59 -1.30 22.30
CA GLU A 161 27.83 -1.58 23.02
C GLU A 161 29.01 -1.25 22.09
N TRP A 162 29.85 -0.31 22.52
CA TRP A 162 31.14 -0.02 21.89
C TRP A 162 31.94 -1.32 21.70
N PRO A 163 32.70 -1.50 20.60
CA PRO A 163 33.39 -2.76 20.34
C PRO A 163 34.53 -2.94 21.36
N SER A 164 34.26 -3.70 22.43
CA SER A 164 35.31 -4.22 23.30
C SER A 164 35.96 -5.44 22.65
N HIS A 165 37.27 -5.42 22.51
CA HIS A 165 38.08 -6.52 21.99
C HIS A 165 38.07 -7.71 22.95
N ARG A 166 37.00 -8.52 23.04
CA ARG A 166 37.03 -9.91 23.60
C ARG A 166 35.71 -10.70 23.58
N THR A 167 34.78 -10.46 22.66
CA THR A 167 33.59 -11.31 22.54
C THR A 167 33.32 -11.79 21.11
N ARG A 168 33.00 -13.08 21.05
CA ARG A 168 32.80 -13.97 19.90
C ARG A 168 31.89 -13.33 18.83
N SER A 169 32.32 -13.41 17.57
CA SER A 169 31.63 -12.91 16.39
C SER A 169 30.14 -13.32 16.35
N PRO A 170 29.18 -12.38 16.24
CA PRO A 170 27.79 -12.71 15.93
C PRO A 170 27.67 -13.14 14.47
N SER A 171 26.78 -14.09 14.19
CA SER A 171 26.45 -14.56 12.84
C SER A 171 25.92 -13.44 11.94
N PRO A 172 26.11 -13.51 10.60
CA PRO A 172 25.72 -12.46 9.65
C PRO A 172 24.23 -12.07 9.69
N SER A 173 23.36 -12.99 10.12
CA SER A 173 21.90 -12.77 10.22
C SER A 173 21.48 -11.70 11.23
N ASP A 174 22.29 -11.45 12.26
CA ASP A 174 21.89 -10.59 13.38
C ASP A 174 22.37 -9.14 13.22
N ARG A 175 23.42 -8.91 12.41
CA ARG A 175 23.90 -7.57 12.05
C ARG A 175 23.02 -6.90 11.00
N GLU A 176 22.45 -7.66 10.07
CA GLU A 176 21.61 -7.12 8.98
C GLU A 176 20.15 -6.85 9.39
N ALA A 177 19.69 -7.45 10.49
CA ALA A 177 18.32 -7.25 10.99
C ALA A 177 18.12 -5.91 11.73
N LYS A 178 19.20 -5.21 12.13
CA LYS A 178 19.15 -4.09 13.09
C LYS A 178 19.67 -2.74 12.59
N THR A 179 20.11 -2.62 11.33
CA THR A 179 20.66 -1.35 10.78
C THR A 179 19.88 -0.74 9.62
N SER A 180 18.69 -1.26 9.25
CA SER A 180 17.79 -0.58 8.31
C SER A 180 16.57 -0.05 9.06
N SER A 181 16.29 1.26 8.96
CA SER A 181 15.01 1.88 9.29
C SER A 181 13.84 0.95 8.97
N GLN A 182 13.30 0.26 9.99
CA GLN A 182 12.13 -0.61 9.80
C GLN A 182 10.97 0.30 9.43
N ASN A 183 10.27 0.00 8.32
CA ASN A 183 9.09 0.74 7.91
C ASN A 183 7.98 0.54 8.97
N LYS A 184 7.91 1.48 9.92
CA LYS A 184 7.01 1.42 11.07
C LYS A 184 5.54 1.35 10.66
N ASN A 185 5.20 1.87 9.48
CA ASN A 185 3.82 1.97 8.97
C ASN A 185 3.13 0.61 8.74
N TRP A 186 3.91 -0.47 8.61
CA TRP A 186 3.37 -1.84 8.49
C TRP A 186 3.52 -2.65 9.78
N ASP A 187 4.12 -2.07 10.82
CA ASP A 187 4.40 -2.77 12.06
C ASP A 187 3.30 -2.48 13.09
N ASP A 188 2.40 -3.45 13.26
CA ASP A 188 1.29 -3.38 14.21
C ASP A 188 1.77 -3.27 15.67
N GLN A 189 2.97 -3.77 15.98
CA GLN A 189 3.58 -3.60 17.30
C GLN A 189 4.13 -2.17 17.47
N ALA A 190 4.71 -1.58 16.42
CA ALA A 190 5.12 -0.19 16.43
C ALA A 190 3.92 0.74 16.64
N HIS A 191 2.80 0.48 15.95
CA HIS A 191 1.56 1.25 16.13
C HIS A 191 1.02 1.16 17.55
N LEU A 192 0.97 -0.04 18.13
CA LEU A 192 0.56 -0.23 19.53
C LEU A 192 1.46 0.54 20.50
N SER A 193 2.78 0.40 20.36
CA SER A 193 3.75 1.09 21.23
C SER A 193 3.64 2.61 21.12
N PHE A 194 3.41 3.12 19.90
CA PHE A 194 3.22 4.55 19.65
C PHE A 194 1.96 5.04 20.36
N VAL A 195 0.82 4.38 20.16
CA VAL A 195 -0.44 4.77 20.80
C VAL A 195 -0.32 4.69 22.32
N GLN A 196 0.23 3.61 22.88
CA GLN A 196 0.43 3.45 24.32
C GLN A 196 1.24 4.60 24.93
N SER A 197 2.33 4.99 24.26
CA SER A 197 3.24 6.03 24.75
C SER A 197 2.66 7.44 24.62
N HIS A 198 1.80 7.67 23.64
CA HIS A 198 1.26 8.99 23.31
C HIS A 198 -0.22 9.17 23.65
N LEU A 199 -0.86 8.18 24.30
CA LEU A 199 -2.30 8.20 24.55
C LEU A 199 -2.75 9.40 25.38
N ALA A 200 -1.95 9.81 26.37
CA ALA A 200 -2.24 10.99 27.18
C ALA A 200 -2.26 12.27 26.33
N GLU A 201 -1.25 12.45 25.47
CA GLU A 201 -1.13 13.60 24.56
C GLU A 201 -2.25 13.62 23.51
N ILE A 202 -2.63 12.43 23.00
CA ILE A 202 -3.76 12.25 22.08
C ILE A 202 -5.06 12.69 22.74
N LEU A 203 -5.34 12.25 23.97
CA LEU A 203 -6.55 12.64 24.69
C LEU A 203 -6.55 14.12 25.06
N GLU A 204 -5.39 14.68 25.40
CA GLU A 204 -5.24 16.10 25.72
C GLU A 204 -5.58 17.00 24.52
N LEU A 205 -5.26 16.58 23.28
CA LEU A 205 -5.69 17.29 22.07
C LEU A 205 -7.22 17.34 21.90
N LEU A 206 -7.94 16.41 22.52
CA LEU A 206 -9.40 16.34 22.48
C LEU A 206 -10.10 17.12 23.61
N VAL A 207 -9.35 17.56 24.62
CA VAL A 207 -9.87 18.38 25.72
C VAL A 207 -10.23 19.78 25.22
N GLU A 208 -11.34 20.33 25.70
CA GLU A 208 -11.78 21.67 25.34
C GLU A 208 -10.82 22.75 25.86
N PRO A 209 -10.55 23.83 25.10
CA PRO A 209 -9.54 24.82 25.47
C PRO A 209 -9.78 25.48 26.84
N GLY A 210 -11.05 25.65 27.25
CA GLY A 210 -11.40 26.24 28.55
C GLY A 210 -11.02 25.40 29.77
N GLN A 211 -10.68 24.12 29.58
CA GLN A 211 -10.29 23.19 30.65
C GLN A 211 -8.78 23.00 30.76
N LEU A 212 -7.99 23.64 29.89
CA LEU A 212 -6.53 23.59 29.90
C LEU A 212 -5.97 24.78 30.69
N SER A 213 -4.91 24.55 31.45
CA SER A 213 -4.15 25.63 32.09
C SER A 213 -3.46 26.54 31.07
N GLN A 214 -2.97 27.71 31.49
CA GLN A 214 -2.22 28.63 30.61
C GLN A 214 -0.96 27.99 30.01
N SER A 215 -0.39 26.97 30.66
CA SER A 215 0.74 26.16 30.16
C SER A 215 0.32 24.98 29.27
N GLY A 216 -0.99 24.82 29.04
CA GLY A 216 -1.58 23.79 28.20
C GLY A 216 -1.79 22.44 28.87
N GLN A 217 -1.51 22.29 30.17
CA GLN A 217 -1.74 21.05 30.91
C GLN A 217 -3.22 20.89 31.30
N ALA A 218 -3.73 19.66 31.20
CA ALA A 218 -5.07 19.31 31.65
C ALA A 218 -5.26 19.54 33.16
N LEU A 219 -6.31 20.26 33.54
CA LEU A 219 -6.76 20.40 34.93
C LEU A 219 -7.24 19.06 35.50
N ARG A 220 -7.21 18.89 36.83
CA ARG A 220 -7.52 17.61 37.51
C ARG A 220 -8.91 17.05 37.19
N ASP A 221 -9.88 17.91 36.85
CA ASP A 221 -11.28 17.52 36.59
C ASP A 221 -11.68 17.59 35.10
N CYS A 222 -10.71 17.61 34.18
CA CYS A 222 -11.00 17.68 32.74
C CYS A 222 -11.98 16.59 32.28
N GLN A 223 -12.96 17.00 31.46
CA GLN A 223 -13.94 16.13 30.84
C GLN A 223 -13.76 16.17 29.32
N ILE A 224 -13.86 15.00 28.68
CA ILE A 224 -13.89 14.90 27.22
C ILE A 224 -15.32 14.57 26.79
N SER A 225 -15.88 15.36 25.87
CA SER A 225 -17.23 15.13 25.35
C SER A 225 -17.28 13.85 24.50
N LEU A 226 -18.47 13.24 24.42
CA LEU A 226 -18.69 12.06 23.59
C LEU A 226 -18.37 12.34 22.12
N GLU A 227 -18.68 13.54 21.62
CA GLU A 227 -18.36 13.94 20.24
C GLU A 227 -16.84 13.99 20.01
N ALA A 228 -16.06 14.48 20.97
CA ALA A 228 -14.61 14.44 20.88
C ALA A 228 -14.07 12.99 20.92
N VAL A 229 -14.63 12.12 21.77
CA VAL A 229 -14.27 10.68 21.80
C VAL A 229 -14.61 9.97 20.48
N ARG A 230 -15.62 10.41 19.71
CA ARG A 230 -15.89 9.84 18.38
C ARG A 230 -14.71 10.00 17.42
N SER A 231 -13.95 11.09 17.51
CA SER A 231 -12.78 11.32 16.66
C SER A 231 -11.67 10.28 16.88
N LEU A 232 -11.58 9.67 18.07
CA LEU A 232 -10.68 8.54 18.33
C LEU A 232 -10.98 7.32 17.44
N GLY A 233 -12.18 7.24 16.84
CA GLY A 233 -12.52 6.23 15.84
C GLY A 233 -11.64 6.28 14.58
N LEU A 234 -10.94 7.39 14.33
CA LEU A 234 -9.88 7.45 13.32
C LEU A 234 -8.76 6.46 13.67
N LEU A 235 -8.32 6.44 14.93
CA LEU A 235 -7.12 5.72 15.38
C LEU A 235 -7.41 4.39 16.06
N LEU A 236 -8.57 4.25 16.70
CA LEU A 236 -8.90 3.13 17.59
C LEU A 236 -10.24 2.50 17.21
N GLU A 237 -10.26 1.18 17.28
CA GLU A 237 -11.47 0.36 17.17
C GLU A 237 -11.40 -0.78 18.19
N GLY A 238 -12.48 -1.53 18.38
CA GLY A 238 -12.46 -2.64 19.33
C GLY A 238 -13.60 -3.62 19.16
N SER A 239 -13.62 -4.64 20.00
CA SER A 239 -14.73 -5.59 20.12
C SER A 239 -15.05 -5.89 21.58
N ALA A 240 -16.33 -6.05 21.88
CA ALA A 240 -16.85 -6.36 23.21
C ALA A 240 -16.95 -7.86 23.53
N SER A 241 -16.66 -8.75 22.57
CA SER A 241 -16.82 -10.21 22.74
C SER A 241 -15.87 -10.98 21.83
N GLN A 242 -15.83 -12.31 21.97
CA GLN A 242 -15.22 -13.20 20.96
C GLN A 242 -15.89 -13.10 19.58
N SER A 243 -17.08 -12.45 19.48
CA SER A 243 -17.60 -12.09 18.17
C SER A 243 -16.60 -11.12 17.54
N LYS A 244 -16.08 -11.47 16.36
CA LYS A 244 -15.12 -10.66 15.60
C LYS A 244 -15.75 -9.38 15.03
N VAL A 245 -16.87 -8.93 15.60
CA VAL A 245 -17.59 -7.74 15.17
C VAL A 245 -16.84 -6.53 15.71
N VAL A 246 -16.34 -5.73 14.78
CA VAL A 246 -15.61 -4.50 15.12
C VAL A 246 -16.60 -3.37 15.33
N HIS A 247 -16.43 -2.66 16.45
CA HIS A 247 -17.21 -1.50 16.81
C HIS A 247 -16.32 -0.26 16.96
N PRO A 248 -16.83 0.93 16.61
CA PRO A 248 -16.16 2.18 16.92
C PRO A 248 -15.93 2.34 18.42
N VAL A 249 -14.76 2.83 18.81
CA VAL A 249 -14.34 2.93 20.21
C VAL A 249 -15.33 3.69 21.10
N HIS A 250 -15.93 4.77 20.59
CA HIS A 250 -16.91 5.56 21.34
C HIS A 250 -18.16 4.77 21.74
N ARG A 251 -18.57 3.76 20.95
CA ARG A 251 -19.72 2.90 21.27
C ARG A 251 -19.39 1.92 22.39
N LEU A 252 -18.16 1.40 22.41
CA LEU A 252 -17.66 0.52 23.46
C LEU A 252 -17.50 1.27 24.78
N LEU A 253 -17.06 2.52 24.73
CA LEU A 253 -16.87 3.33 25.93
C LEU A 253 -18.19 3.89 26.50
N SER A 254 -19.22 4.07 25.66
CA SER A 254 -20.52 4.63 26.09
C SER A 254 -21.56 3.57 26.46
N LYS A 255 -21.29 2.29 26.20
CA LYS A 255 -22.21 1.17 26.46
C LYS A 255 -21.46 -0.07 26.95
N GLY A 256 -22.12 -0.91 27.74
CA GLY A 256 -21.57 -2.19 28.17
C GLY A 256 -20.55 -2.05 29.33
N PRO A 257 -19.65 -3.02 29.54
CA PRO A 257 -18.84 -3.11 30.75
C PRO A 257 -17.79 -1.98 30.89
N LEU A 258 -17.34 -1.40 29.78
CA LEU A 258 -16.40 -0.27 29.81
C LEU A 258 -17.04 1.05 30.21
N GLN A 259 -18.37 1.19 30.14
CA GLN A 259 -19.07 2.44 30.48
C GLN A 259 -18.77 2.88 31.91
N THR A 260 -18.88 1.94 32.87
CA THR A 260 -18.61 2.19 34.29
C THR A 260 -17.13 2.48 34.54
N GLN A 261 -16.24 1.77 33.84
CA GLN A 261 -14.78 1.93 33.99
C GLN A 261 -14.30 3.27 33.44
N ALA A 262 -14.74 3.63 32.23
CA ALA A 262 -14.44 4.91 31.59
C ALA A 262 -15.11 6.10 32.29
N GLY A 263 -16.12 5.84 33.14
CA GLY A 263 -16.84 6.85 33.90
C GLY A 263 -17.76 7.71 33.04
N TYR A 264 -18.36 7.15 31.99
CA TYR A 264 -19.27 7.88 31.10
C TYR A 264 -20.49 8.40 31.85
N SER A 265 -20.75 9.70 31.77
CA SER A 265 -21.98 10.32 32.29
C SER A 265 -22.97 10.56 31.15
N SER A 266 -24.12 9.90 31.20
CA SER A 266 -25.21 10.11 30.23
C SER A 266 -25.81 11.51 30.33
N LEU A 267 -25.74 12.15 31.50
CA LEU A 267 -26.29 13.50 31.73
C LEU A 267 -25.47 14.58 31.01
N THR A 268 -24.14 14.54 31.17
CA THR A 268 -23.23 15.51 30.56
C THR A 268 -22.68 15.06 29.20
N ARG A 269 -23.00 13.81 28.79
CA ARG A 269 -22.46 13.14 27.59
C ARG A 269 -20.93 13.27 27.50
N SER A 270 -20.24 13.05 28.62
CA SER A 270 -18.78 13.25 28.73
C SER A 270 -18.12 12.19 29.62
N PHE A 271 -16.78 12.17 29.56
CA PHE A 271 -15.91 11.24 30.25
C PHE A 271 -14.85 12.00 31.05
N PRO A 272 -14.59 11.63 32.32
CA PRO A 272 -13.46 12.16 33.06
C PRO A 272 -12.14 11.70 32.41
N LEU A 273 -11.25 12.65 32.09
CA LEU A 273 -10.01 12.41 31.35
C LEU A 273 -9.16 11.28 31.96
N HIS A 274 -8.94 11.33 33.27
CA HIS A 274 -8.12 10.33 33.97
C HIS A 274 -8.73 8.93 33.92
N LYS A 275 -10.05 8.81 34.09
CA LYS A 275 -10.75 7.51 34.02
C LYS A 275 -10.71 6.96 32.59
N LEU A 276 -10.96 7.81 31.59
CA LEU A 276 -10.87 7.44 30.19
C LEU A 276 -9.46 6.98 29.80
N LEU A 277 -8.43 7.75 30.17
CA LEU A 277 -7.03 7.39 29.94
C LEU A 277 -6.70 6.03 30.56
N SER A 278 -7.02 5.85 31.84
CA SER A 278 -6.76 4.58 32.53
C SER A 278 -7.49 3.42 31.86
N THR A 279 -8.76 3.59 31.48
CA THR A 279 -9.56 2.52 30.85
C THR A 279 -8.99 2.14 29.49
N LEU A 280 -8.61 3.12 28.67
CA LEU A 280 -7.97 2.88 27.38
C LEU A 280 -6.62 2.20 27.54
N GLN A 281 -5.78 2.62 28.49
CA GLN A 281 -4.48 1.97 28.75
C GLN A 281 -4.62 0.49 29.14
N HIS A 282 -5.62 0.14 29.96
CA HIS A 282 -5.85 -1.24 30.39
C HIS A 282 -6.50 -2.13 29.32
N SER A 283 -7.25 -1.55 28.38
CA SER A 283 -7.97 -2.30 27.34
C SER A 283 -7.25 -2.33 25.98
N LEU A 284 -6.13 -1.61 25.84
CA LEU A 284 -5.39 -1.52 24.59
C LEU A 284 -4.56 -2.78 24.32
N THR A 285 -4.84 -3.44 23.21
CA THR A 285 -4.20 -4.69 22.78
C THR A 285 -3.64 -4.58 21.35
N LEU A 286 -2.87 -5.60 20.94
CA LEU A 286 -2.36 -5.70 19.57
C LEU A 286 -3.52 -5.91 18.58
N ASN A 287 -3.42 -5.28 17.41
CA ASN A 287 -4.45 -5.40 16.38
C ASN A 287 -4.64 -6.88 15.94
N PRO A 288 -5.83 -7.48 16.13
CA PRO A 288 -6.09 -8.88 15.80
C PRO A 288 -6.16 -9.15 14.29
N PHE A 289 -6.19 -8.11 13.46
CA PHE A 289 -6.19 -8.17 12.00
C PHE A 289 -4.91 -7.61 11.38
N GLY A 290 -3.93 -7.20 12.18
CA GLY A 290 -2.65 -6.65 11.73
C GLY A 290 -1.72 -7.66 11.06
N MET A 291 -0.53 -7.19 10.70
CA MET A 291 0.52 -7.98 10.06
C MET A 291 0.94 -9.21 10.89
N THR A 292 1.13 -9.03 12.19
CA THR A 292 1.54 -10.10 13.11
C THR A 292 0.48 -11.20 13.19
N ALA A 293 -0.79 -10.80 13.27
CA ALA A 293 -1.92 -11.75 13.27
C ALA A 293 -2.07 -12.47 11.94
N CYS A 294 -1.91 -11.77 10.80
CA CYS A 294 -1.96 -12.36 9.46
C CYS A 294 -0.85 -13.40 9.25
N LEU A 295 0.36 -13.14 9.73
CA LEU A 295 1.48 -14.09 9.67
C LEU A 295 1.26 -15.34 10.55
N ARG A 296 0.70 -15.15 11.75
CA ARG A 296 0.52 -16.22 12.74
C ARG A 296 -0.70 -17.10 12.45
N SER A 297 -1.83 -16.48 12.16
CA SER A 297 -3.16 -17.11 12.10
C SER A 297 -3.85 -16.97 10.73
N GLY A 298 -3.28 -16.22 9.80
CA GLY A 298 -3.82 -16.06 8.46
C GLY A 298 -3.79 -17.36 7.67
N LYS A 299 -4.70 -17.47 6.70
CA LYS A 299 -4.75 -18.61 5.79
C LYS A 299 -3.55 -18.55 4.86
N LYS A 300 -2.62 -19.49 5.02
CA LYS A 300 -1.47 -19.66 4.12
C LYS A 300 -1.98 -20.16 2.76
N LEU A 301 -1.59 -19.49 1.70
CA LEU A 301 -1.93 -19.88 0.35
C LEU A 301 -0.78 -20.69 -0.25
N ALA A 302 -1.10 -21.90 -0.68
CA ALA A 302 -0.31 -22.61 -1.67
C ALA A 302 -0.71 -22.06 -3.03
N TRP A 303 -0.02 -21.04 -3.54
CA TRP A 303 -0.14 -20.77 -4.98
C TRP A 303 0.68 -21.82 -5.70
N ALA A 304 0.04 -22.50 -6.65
CA ALA A 304 0.61 -23.66 -7.31
C ALA A 304 1.96 -23.27 -7.92
N GLN A 305 2.99 -24.00 -7.52
CA GLN A 305 4.34 -23.81 -7.99
C GLN A 305 4.36 -24.32 -9.44
N GLN A 306 4.45 -23.43 -10.42
CA GLN A 306 4.54 -23.82 -11.84
C GLN A 306 5.95 -24.32 -12.24
N VAL A 307 6.82 -24.63 -11.27
CA VAL A 307 8.18 -25.12 -11.51
C VAL A 307 8.49 -26.31 -10.62
N GLU A 308 8.76 -27.47 -11.24
CA GLU A 308 9.30 -28.66 -10.60
C GLU A 308 10.75 -28.39 -10.17
N GLY A 309 11.01 -28.37 -8.86
CA GLY A 309 12.35 -28.17 -8.30
C GLY A 309 12.36 -27.72 -6.85
N ALA A 310 13.50 -27.89 -6.17
CA ALA A 310 13.75 -27.53 -4.78
C ALA A 310 13.84 -26.01 -4.51
N MET A 311 13.04 -25.19 -5.21
CA MET A 311 12.96 -23.76 -4.97
C MET A 311 12.17 -23.46 -3.70
N LYS A 312 12.62 -22.43 -2.95
CA LYS A 312 11.95 -21.98 -1.72
C LYS A 312 10.53 -21.53 -2.05
N ARG A 313 9.54 -22.17 -1.42
CA ARG A 313 8.11 -21.86 -1.61
C ARG A 313 7.80 -20.42 -1.22
N ALA A 314 7.12 -19.69 -2.12
CA ALA A 314 6.59 -18.36 -1.83
C ALA A 314 5.71 -18.39 -0.56
N LYS A 315 5.92 -17.42 0.34
CA LYS A 315 5.16 -17.31 1.59
C LYS A 315 4.05 -16.31 1.38
N ILE A 316 2.84 -16.84 1.14
CA ILE A 316 1.64 -16.02 0.95
C ILE A 316 0.68 -16.29 2.10
N ALA A 317 0.28 -15.24 2.81
CA ALA A 317 -0.67 -15.29 3.92
C ALA A 317 -1.77 -14.24 3.72
N ARG A 318 -3.00 -14.59 4.09
CA ARG A 318 -4.13 -13.65 4.02
C ARG A 318 -5.07 -13.76 5.22
N ASN A 319 -5.67 -12.63 5.59
CA ASN A 319 -6.71 -12.55 6.61
C ASN A 319 -8.12 -12.25 6.01
N THR A 320 -8.23 -12.10 4.68
CA THR A 320 -9.42 -11.55 3.99
C THR A 320 -10.74 -12.31 4.22
N HIS A 321 -10.67 -13.54 4.74
CA HIS A 321 -11.83 -14.37 5.10
C HIS A 321 -12.42 -14.05 6.48
N MET A 322 -11.69 -13.30 7.31
CA MET A 322 -12.05 -13.00 8.70
C MET A 322 -11.98 -11.51 9.03
N ALA A 323 -11.15 -10.75 8.32
CA ALA A 323 -10.98 -9.33 8.58
C ALA A 323 -12.15 -8.51 8.02
N PRO A 324 -12.61 -7.49 8.77
CA PRO A 324 -13.59 -6.53 8.24
C PRO A 324 -13.01 -5.72 7.07
N PRO A 325 -13.87 -5.06 6.27
CA PRO A 325 -13.42 -4.07 5.28
C PRO A 325 -12.44 -3.05 5.89
N GLY A 326 -11.44 -2.62 5.14
CA GLY A 326 -10.35 -1.75 5.61
C GLY A 326 -9.19 -2.49 6.31
N SER A 327 -9.46 -3.60 7.00
CA SER A 327 -8.43 -4.42 7.68
C SER A 327 -8.05 -5.70 6.92
N ARG A 328 -8.62 -5.89 5.73
CA ARG A 328 -8.26 -6.98 4.81
C ARG A 328 -6.82 -6.80 4.34
N MET A 329 -6.06 -7.89 4.38
CA MET A 329 -4.64 -7.90 4.12
C MET A 329 -4.20 -9.20 3.43
N VAL A 330 -3.26 -9.05 2.49
CA VAL A 330 -2.53 -10.15 1.86
C VAL A 330 -1.04 -9.82 1.88
N LEU A 331 -0.26 -10.72 2.46
CA LEU A 331 1.19 -10.64 2.49
C LEU A 331 1.76 -11.66 1.52
N MET A 332 2.60 -11.21 0.61
CA MET A 332 3.36 -12.00 -0.34
C MET A 332 4.83 -11.76 -0.10
N SER A 333 5.57 -12.80 0.31
CA SER A 333 6.99 -12.64 0.59
C SER A 333 7.83 -13.78 0.05
N GLN A 334 9.06 -13.46 -0.36
CA GLN A 334 10.05 -14.42 -0.85
C GLN A 334 9.56 -15.16 -2.10
N VAL A 335 8.90 -14.45 -3.01
CA VAL A 335 8.63 -14.93 -4.37
C VAL A 335 9.94 -14.81 -5.15
N PHE A 336 10.45 -15.93 -5.66
CA PHE A 336 11.75 -15.98 -6.31
C PHE A 336 11.66 -16.73 -7.63
N LYS A 337 12.13 -16.13 -8.73
CA LYS A 337 12.18 -16.78 -10.06
C LYS A 337 10.84 -17.39 -10.48
N GLN A 338 9.75 -16.68 -10.21
CA GLN A 338 8.39 -17.15 -10.39
C GLN A 338 7.50 -16.05 -10.98
N THR A 339 6.55 -16.48 -11.82
CA THR A 339 5.46 -15.65 -12.29
C THR A 339 4.21 -15.97 -11.49
N LEU A 340 3.64 -14.94 -10.85
CA LEU A 340 2.40 -15.03 -10.08
C LEU A 340 1.36 -14.16 -10.73
N ALA A 341 0.29 -14.77 -11.22
CA ALA A 341 -0.85 -14.06 -11.78
C ALA A 341 -2.11 -14.38 -11.00
N LYS A 342 -2.80 -13.33 -10.54
CA LYS A 342 -4.04 -13.49 -9.81
C LYS A 342 -5.06 -12.40 -10.12
N THR A 343 -6.21 -12.86 -10.58
CA THR A 343 -7.48 -12.14 -10.62
C THR A 343 -8.43 -12.87 -9.67
N SER A 344 -9.02 -12.19 -8.69
CA SER A 344 -9.96 -12.81 -7.74
C SER A 344 -10.59 -11.79 -6.80
N ASP A 345 -11.89 -11.90 -6.58
CA ASP A 345 -12.66 -11.11 -5.60
C ASP A 345 -12.11 -11.16 -4.18
N LYS A 346 -11.36 -12.21 -3.83
CA LYS A 346 -10.67 -12.34 -2.54
C LYS A 346 -9.57 -11.30 -2.29
N LEU A 347 -9.10 -10.64 -3.35
CA LEU A 347 -8.15 -9.53 -3.28
C LEU A 347 -8.86 -8.16 -3.24
N THR A 348 -10.15 -8.12 -3.58
CA THR A 348 -10.91 -6.87 -3.70
C THR A 348 -10.95 -6.10 -2.38
N GLY A 349 -10.45 -4.87 -2.43
CA GLY A 349 -10.36 -3.97 -1.28
C GLY A 349 -9.39 -4.45 -0.18
N ALA A 350 -8.40 -5.29 -0.52
CA ALA A 350 -7.37 -5.71 0.42
C ALA A 350 -6.11 -4.83 0.34
N ASN A 351 -5.42 -4.67 1.47
CA ASN A 351 -4.09 -4.07 1.57
C ASN A 351 -3.04 -5.14 1.26
N ILE A 352 -2.23 -4.95 0.22
CA ILE A 352 -1.26 -5.93 -0.25
C ILE A 352 0.16 -5.51 0.18
N LYS A 353 0.92 -6.43 0.75
CA LYS A 353 2.36 -6.25 0.98
C LYS A 353 3.16 -7.27 0.20
N ILE A 354 3.95 -6.80 -0.76
CA ILE A 354 4.93 -7.57 -1.53
C ILE A 354 6.30 -7.29 -0.92
N HIS A 355 6.95 -8.32 -0.38
CA HIS A 355 8.15 -8.11 0.44
C HIS A 355 9.26 -9.12 0.16
N ARG A 356 10.48 -8.63 -0.13
CA ARG A 356 11.65 -9.47 -0.42
C ARG A 356 11.42 -10.47 -1.56
N CYS A 357 10.78 -10.02 -2.63
CA CYS A 357 10.66 -10.80 -3.86
C CYS A 357 11.85 -10.48 -4.77
N SER A 358 12.34 -11.46 -5.54
CA SER A 358 13.34 -11.18 -6.56
C SER A 358 13.20 -12.03 -7.80
N ASP A 359 13.64 -11.49 -8.94
CA ASP A 359 13.60 -12.18 -10.23
C ASP A 359 12.19 -12.69 -10.57
N ALA A 360 11.15 -11.91 -10.23
CA ALA A 360 9.76 -12.34 -10.26
C ALA A 360 8.89 -11.45 -11.14
N PHE A 361 7.81 -12.03 -11.65
CA PHE A 361 6.76 -11.30 -12.36
C PHE A 361 5.45 -11.45 -11.57
N ILE A 362 4.88 -10.35 -11.11
CA ILE A 362 3.72 -10.37 -10.21
C ILE A 362 2.59 -9.56 -10.84
N TYR A 363 1.52 -10.24 -11.22
CA TYR A 363 0.31 -9.68 -11.81
C TYR A 363 -0.86 -9.81 -10.81
N LEU A 364 -1.32 -8.70 -10.25
CA LEU A 364 -2.47 -8.65 -9.32
C LEU A 364 -3.58 -7.81 -9.95
N LEU A 365 -4.37 -8.42 -10.81
CA LEU A 365 -5.34 -7.74 -11.69
C LEU A 365 -6.72 -7.70 -11.03
N SER A 366 -6.84 -7.05 -9.87
CA SER A 366 -8.10 -6.88 -9.13
C SER A 366 -8.13 -5.50 -8.48
N PRO A 367 -9.30 -4.96 -8.09
CA PRO A 367 -9.36 -3.67 -7.40
C PRO A 367 -8.75 -3.78 -5.99
N LEU A 368 -7.68 -3.05 -5.71
CA LEU A 368 -6.93 -3.14 -4.45
C LEU A 368 -7.17 -1.91 -3.57
N ARG A 369 -7.05 -2.07 -2.25
CA ARG A 369 -7.13 -0.93 -1.32
C ARG A 369 -5.83 -0.13 -1.31
N SER A 370 -4.72 -0.82 -1.11
CA SER A 370 -3.37 -0.26 -1.08
C SER A 370 -2.34 -1.35 -1.40
N VAL A 371 -1.15 -0.96 -1.88
CA VAL A 371 -0.05 -1.89 -2.17
C VAL A 371 1.28 -1.35 -1.66
N SER A 372 2.08 -2.18 -1.01
CA SER A 372 3.47 -1.87 -0.63
C SER A 372 4.41 -2.88 -1.27
N VAL A 373 5.42 -2.39 -1.99
CA VAL A 373 6.50 -3.17 -2.58
C VAL A 373 7.78 -2.83 -1.83
N ASP A 374 8.20 -3.73 -0.95
CA ASP A 374 9.28 -3.50 0.01
C ASP A 374 10.45 -4.46 -0.21
N LYS A 375 11.66 -3.93 -0.36
CA LYS A 375 12.90 -4.72 -0.44
C LYS A 375 12.89 -5.76 -1.57
N CYS A 376 12.24 -5.45 -2.68
CA CYS A 376 12.20 -6.30 -3.88
C CYS A 376 13.31 -5.92 -4.86
N ARG A 377 13.80 -6.91 -5.63
CA ARG A 377 14.88 -6.71 -6.61
C ARG A 377 14.55 -7.37 -7.94
N ASP A 378 14.92 -6.77 -9.08
CA ASP A 378 14.80 -7.41 -10.40
C ASP A 378 13.39 -8.00 -10.64
N THR A 379 12.35 -7.22 -10.33
CA THR A 379 10.96 -7.70 -10.28
C THR A 379 10.05 -6.79 -11.10
N VAL A 380 9.15 -7.39 -11.87
CA VAL A 380 8.05 -6.68 -12.55
C VAL A 380 6.76 -6.87 -11.77
N VAL A 381 6.08 -5.77 -11.45
CA VAL A 381 4.81 -5.78 -10.72
C VAL A 381 3.76 -5.03 -11.54
N VAL A 382 2.71 -5.72 -11.94
CA VAL A 382 1.55 -5.17 -12.64
C VAL A 382 0.33 -5.27 -11.73
N LEU A 383 -0.31 -4.14 -11.47
CA LEU A 383 -1.42 -4.03 -10.54
C LEU A 383 -2.69 -3.58 -11.25
N GLY A 384 -3.83 -4.12 -10.82
CA GLY A 384 -5.13 -3.48 -11.03
C GLY A 384 -5.24 -2.16 -10.26
N PRO A 385 -6.35 -1.43 -10.44
CA PRO A 385 -6.58 -0.14 -9.80
C PRO A 385 -6.44 -0.19 -8.28
N VAL A 386 -5.64 0.72 -7.74
CA VAL A 386 -5.35 0.83 -6.30
C VAL A 386 -6.00 2.09 -5.74
N GLU A 387 -7.05 1.90 -4.94
CA GLU A 387 -7.91 2.95 -4.40
C GLU A 387 -7.11 4.11 -3.75
N THR A 388 -6.19 3.78 -2.83
CA THR A 388 -5.53 4.79 -1.99
C THR A 388 -4.10 5.09 -2.43
N SER A 389 -3.17 4.16 -2.22
CA SER A 389 -1.75 4.37 -2.51
C SER A 389 -0.98 3.11 -2.86
N VAL A 390 0.04 3.29 -3.71
CA VAL A 390 1.11 2.32 -3.96
C VAL A 390 2.43 2.87 -3.44
N HIS A 391 3.11 2.09 -2.60
CA HIS A 391 4.35 2.47 -1.94
C HIS A 391 5.50 1.57 -2.38
N ILE A 392 6.60 2.13 -2.90
CA ILE A 392 7.83 1.42 -3.23
C ILE A 392 8.91 1.83 -2.23
N HIS A 393 9.55 0.87 -1.57
CA HIS A 393 10.57 1.15 -0.57
C HIS A 393 11.72 0.16 -0.53
N GLY A 394 12.97 0.65 -0.59
CA GLY A 394 14.14 -0.22 -0.52
C GLY A 394 14.28 -1.15 -1.71
N CYS A 395 13.70 -0.79 -2.86
CA CYS A 395 13.65 -1.62 -4.05
C CYS A 395 14.80 -1.32 -5.01
N GLN A 396 15.22 -2.32 -5.78
CA GLN A 396 16.27 -2.18 -6.78
C GLN A 396 15.82 -2.79 -8.11
N ASN A 397 15.93 -2.05 -9.21
CA ASN A 397 15.57 -2.56 -10.54
C ASN A 397 14.16 -3.18 -10.58
N VAL A 398 13.18 -2.45 -10.03
CA VAL A 398 11.76 -2.84 -10.03
C VAL A 398 11.01 -2.06 -11.09
N ARG A 399 10.24 -2.76 -11.92
CA ARG A 399 9.29 -2.14 -12.85
C ARG A 399 7.89 -2.27 -12.28
N LEU A 400 7.25 -1.16 -11.95
CA LEU A 400 5.87 -1.09 -11.48
C LEU A 400 4.96 -0.53 -12.58
N VAL A 401 3.81 -1.17 -12.81
CA VAL A 401 2.75 -0.67 -13.69
C VAL A 401 1.44 -0.66 -12.92
N CYS A 402 0.87 0.52 -12.69
CA CYS A 402 -0.34 0.65 -11.87
C CYS A 402 -1.19 1.88 -12.18
N VAL A 403 -2.48 1.76 -11.91
CA VAL A 403 -3.41 2.89 -11.70
C VAL A 403 -3.58 3.04 -10.19
N ALA A 404 -3.35 4.23 -9.63
CA ALA A 404 -3.40 4.41 -8.18
C ALA A 404 -3.84 5.82 -7.76
N GLY A 405 -4.57 5.94 -6.65
CA GLY A 405 -4.90 7.23 -6.03
C GLY A 405 -3.64 8.08 -5.73
N ARG A 406 -2.58 7.42 -5.26
CA ARG A 406 -1.25 8.03 -5.04
C ARG A 406 -0.12 7.03 -5.24
N ILE A 407 1.05 7.54 -5.64
CA ILE A 407 2.29 6.79 -5.71
C ILE A 407 3.32 7.41 -4.79
N VAL A 408 4.04 6.57 -4.05
CA VAL A 408 5.10 6.99 -3.13
C VAL A 408 6.33 6.11 -3.32
N ILE A 409 7.51 6.71 -3.47
CA ILE A 409 8.77 6.02 -3.74
C ILE A 409 9.81 6.52 -2.76
N GLY A 410 10.47 5.63 -2.01
CA GLY A 410 11.54 5.99 -1.09
C GLY A 410 12.68 4.97 -1.07
N ALA A 411 13.90 5.44 -0.75
CA ALA A 411 15.07 4.58 -0.60
C ALA A 411 15.26 3.52 -1.71
N SER A 412 14.93 3.84 -2.97
CA SER A 412 14.90 2.87 -4.07
C SER A 412 15.79 3.28 -5.25
N SER A 413 16.29 2.30 -6.00
CA SER A 413 17.29 2.52 -7.06
C SER A 413 16.94 1.85 -8.39
N CYS A 414 17.15 2.54 -9.52
CA CYS A 414 16.93 2.01 -10.87
C CYS A 414 15.50 1.49 -11.10
N CYS A 415 14.50 2.09 -10.44
CA CYS A 415 13.11 1.66 -10.56
C CYS A 415 12.39 2.43 -11.68
N ILE A 416 11.55 1.73 -12.43
CA ILE A 416 10.69 2.32 -13.46
C ILE A 416 9.24 2.23 -12.99
N VAL A 417 8.53 3.35 -12.94
CA VAL A 417 7.13 3.40 -12.51
C VAL A 417 6.27 3.96 -13.63
N HIS A 418 5.39 3.13 -14.16
CA HIS A 418 4.40 3.49 -15.14
C HIS A 418 3.04 3.68 -14.48
N ALA A 419 2.51 4.89 -14.57
CA ALA A 419 1.45 5.32 -13.67
C ALA A 419 0.32 6.08 -14.36
N LEU A 420 -0.89 5.86 -13.86
CA LEU A 420 -2.02 6.76 -13.98
C LEU A 420 -2.42 7.12 -12.55
N THR A 421 -2.32 8.41 -12.20
CA THR A 421 -2.63 8.85 -10.84
C THR A 421 -3.14 10.29 -10.82
N PRO A 422 -4.23 10.60 -10.09
CA PRO A 422 -4.75 11.96 -10.00
C PRO A 422 -3.89 12.88 -9.14
N THR A 423 -3.00 12.32 -8.30
CA THR A 423 -2.14 13.08 -7.39
C THR A 423 -0.69 13.05 -7.85
N ARG A 424 0.11 14.02 -7.38
CA ARG A 424 1.55 14.09 -7.68
C ARG A 424 2.28 12.91 -7.03
N PRO A 425 3.06 12.10 -7.77
CA PRO A 425 3.89 11.05 -7.17
C PRO A 425 4.85 11.62 -6.13
N LEU A 426 4.99 10.99 -4.97
CA LEU A 426 5.85 11.45 -3.89
C LEU A 426 7.21 10.75 -3.98
N LEU A 427 8.29 11.52 -4.08
CA LEU A 427 9.66 11.04 -4.02
C LEU A 427 10.25 11.38 -2.65
N LEU A 428 10.38 10.35 -1.80
CA LEU A 428 11.00 10.44 -0.50
C LEU A 428 12.55 10.41 -0.63
N PRO A 429 13.30 10.72 0.43
CA PRO A 429 14.76 10.69 0.38
C PRO A 429 15.34 9.30 0.08
N GLY A 430 16.57 9.26 -0.44
CA GLY A 430 17.33 8.04 -0.69
C GLY A 430 17.05 7.33 -2.01
N ASN A 431 16.36 7.99 -2.95
CA ASN A 431 16.11 7.45 -4.28
C ASN A 431 17.28 7.76 -5.25
N THR A 432 17.55 6.85 -6.18
CA THR A 432 18.56 7.04 -7.24
C THR A 432 18.07 6.45 -8.56
N ASP A 433 18.16 7.20 -9.67
CA ASP A 433 17.80 6.70 -11.01
C ASP A 433 16.36 6.15 -11.10
N ILE A 434 15.40 6.95 -10.61
CA ILE A 434 13.97 6.62 -10.76
C ILE A 434 13.49 7.09 -12.13
N THR A 435 12.79 6.24 -12.87
CA THR A 435 12.19 6.61 -14.15
C THR A 435 10.66 6.60 -14.02
N LEU A 436 10.01 7.72 -14.34
CA LEU A 436 8.54 7.83 -14.36
C LEU A 436 8.04 7.79 -15.80
N GLY A 437 7.02 7.00 -16.08
CA GLY A 437 6.40 6.89 -17.41
C GLY A 437 4.87 6.85 -17.33
N PRO A 438 4.18 7.08 -18.46
CA PRO A 438 2.74 6.96 -18.50
C PRO A 438 2.33 5.48 -18.35
N PHE A 439 1.13 5.27 -17.81
CA PHE A 439 0.44 3.98 -17.86
C PHE A 439 0.22 3.55 -19.31
N HIS A 440 0.42 2.26 -19.59
CA HIS A 440 0.66 1.78 -20.97
C HIS A 440 0.22 0.33 -21.20
N THR A 441 -0.76 -0.13 -20.43
CA THR A 441 -1.29 -1.48 -20.51
C THR A 441 -2.79 -1.47 -20.24
N PHE A 442 -3.47 -2.57 -20.53
CA PHE A 442 -4.83 -2.79 -20.12
C PHE A 442 -5.07 -4.28 -19.89
N TYR A 443 -6.13 -4.59 -19.17
CA TYR A 443 -6.72 -5.92 -19.16
C TYR A 443 -8.24 -5.78 -19.29
N PRO A 444 -8.97 -6.79 -19.79
CA PRO A 444 -10.38 -6.67 -20.18
C PRO A 444 -11.33 -6.03 -19.15
N SER A 445 -11.14 -6.27 -17.85
CA SER A 445 -11.99 -5.71 -16.78
C SER A 445 -11.44 -4.41 -16.15
N LEU A 446 -10.47 -3.73 -16.78
CA LEU A 446 -9.74 -2.63 -16.15
C LEU A 446 -10.63 -1.40 -15.89
N GLU A 447 -11.43 -0.97 -16.87
CA GLU A 447 -12.27 0.23 -16.70
C GLU A 447 -13.34 0.03 -15.62
N ASP A 448 -13.98 -1.15 -15.57
CA ASP A 448 -14.91 -1.52 -14.51
C ASP A 448 -14.22 -1.50 -13.14
N HIS A 449 -13.01 -2.06 -13.05
CA HIS A 449 -12.23 -2.04 -11.82
C HIS A 449 -11.87 -0.60 -11.42
N MET A 450 -11.55 0.29 -12.36
CA MET A 450 -11.24 1.70 -12.12
C MET A 450 -12.47 2.44 -11.57
N GLY A 451 -13.64 2.25 -12.20
CA GLY A 451 -14.91 2.79 -11.73
C GLY A 451 -15.26 2.32 -10.32
N SER A 452 -15.04 1.03 -10.02
CA SER A 452 -15.37 0.45 -8.70
C SER A 452 -14.57 1.03 -7.53
N VAL A 453 -13.39 1.61 -7.78
CA VAL A 453 -12.55 2.26 -6.75
C VAL A 453 -12.60 3.79 -6.80
N GLY A 454 -13.31 4.34 -7.79
CA GLY A 454 -13.45 5.78 -7.99
C GLY A 454 -12.22 6.45 -8.60
N LEU A 455 -11.52 5.77 -9.50
CA LEU A 455 -10.39 6.33 -10.24
C LEU A 455 -10.79 6.59 -11.69
N ALA A 456 -10.62 7.83 -12.15
CA ALA A 456 -10.84 8.23 -13.52
C ALA A 456 -9.51 8.33 -14.29
N VAL A 457 -9.59 8.45 -15.62
CA VAL A 457 -8.42 8.65 -16.49
C VAL A 457 -7.83 10.06 -16.38
N VAL A 458 -8.63 11.01 -15.91
CA VAL A 458 -8.26 12.40 -15.65
C VAL A 458 -8.84 12.83 -14.30
N PRO A 459 -8.15 13.70 -13.52
CA PRO A 459 -6.81 14.25 -13.80
C PRO A 459 -5.71 13.19 -13.73
N ASN A 460 -4.60 13.44 -14.41
CA ASN A 460 -3.44 12.54 -14.41
C ASN A 460 -2.14 13.34 -14.23
N ALA A 461 -1.45 13.15 -13.11
CA ALA A 461 -0.31 13.93 -12.65
C ALA A 461 0.98 13.11 -12.50
N TRP A 462 1.07 11.97 -13.18
CA TRP A 462 2.20 11.03 -13.11
C TRP A 462 3.57 11.67 -13.42
N ASP A 463 3.60 12.73 -14.24
CA ASP A 463 4.80 13.43 -14.71
C ASP A 463 5.23 14.60 -13.80
N ARG A 464 4.48 14.89 -12.73
CA ARG A 464 4.70 16.02 -11.83
C ARG A 464 5.04 15.57 -10.40
N PRO A 465 6.16 14.86 -10.16
CA PRO A 465 6.47 14.39 -8.82
C PRO A 465 6.69 15.53 -7.82
N LEU A 466 6.45 15.26 -6.55
CA LEU A 466 6.75 16.13 -5.42
C LEU A 466 7.89 15.50 -4.60
N LEU A 467 9.00 16.20 -4.45
CA LEU A 467 10.17 15.75 -3.71
C LEU A 467 10.04 16.15 -2.24
N LEU A 468 10.15 15.19 -1.32
CA LEU A 468 10.06 15.40 0.13
C LEU A 468 11.42 15.14 0.77
N GLY A 469 11.99 16.13 1.47
CA GLY A 469 13.30 15.99 2.13
C GLY A 469 14.04 17.33 2.28
N THR A 470 15.20 17.31 2.95
CA THR A 470 16.05 18.49 3.21
C THR A 470 16.55 19.18 1.94
N GLU A 471 16.67 18.44 0.83
CA GLU A 471 17.10 18.98 -0.47
C GLU A 471 15.95 19.51 -1.34
N GLY A 472 14.69 19.09 -1.07
CA GLY A 472 13.55 19.41 -1.94
C GLY A 472 12.75 20.66 -1.56
N LEU A 473 12.88 21.16 -0.33
CA LEU A 473 12.01 22.24 0.19
C LEU A 473 12.75 23.53 0.55
N ASN A 474 14.09 23.55 0.45
CA ASN A 474 14.92 24.74 0.60
C ASN A 474 15.93 24.80 -0.56
N PRO A 475 15.60 25.46 -1.69
CA PRO A 475 16.65 25.93 -2.58
C PRO A 475 17.43 26.99 -1.81
N SER A 476 18.54 26.60 -1.17
CA SER A 476 19.49 27.56 -0.65
C SER A 476 19.92 28.45 -1.83
N PRO A 477 19.80 29.78 -1.76
CA PRO A 477 20.24 30.67 -2.83
C PRO A 477 21.77 30.59 -3.08
N ASN A 478 22.51 29.89 -2.22
CA ASN A 478 23.93 29.63 -2.33
C ASN A 478 24.26 28.16 -2.65
N ALA A 479 23.32 27.37 -3.17
CA ALA A 479 23.66 26.09 -3.79
C ALA A 479 24.39 26.36 -5.11
N SER A 480 25.69 26.64 -5.01
CA SER A 480 26.63 26.59 -6.12
C SER A 480 26.48 25.24 -6.80
N SER A 481 26.07 25.26 -8.07
CA SER A 481 26.33 24.32 -9.17
C SER A 481 27.14 23.03 -8.89
N SER A 482 26.80 22.26 -7.87
CA SER A 482 27.29 20.90 -7.67
C SER A 482 26.27 19.98 -8.30
N HIS A 483 26.64 19.40 -9.43
CA HIS A 483 25.92 18.33 -10.12
C HIS A 483 25.52 17.23 -9.13
N ASP A 484 24.28 17.25 -8.67
CA ASP A 484 23.60 16.02 -8.26
C ASP A 484 22.62 15.68 -9.38
N PRO A 485 22.73 14.48 -10.00
CA PRO A 485 21.77 14.08 -11.01
C PRO A 485 20.39 14.05 -10.36
N ALA A 486 19.38 14.61 -11.03
CA ALA A 486 18.00 14.52 -10.57
C ALA A 486 17.71 13.05 -10.18
N CYS A 487 17.23 12.82 -8.94
CA CYS A 487 16.98 11.47 -8.44
C CYS A 487 15.94 10.70 -9.28
N TYR A 488 15.30 11.40 -10.21
CA TYR A 488 14.39 10.85 -11.19
C TYR A 488 14.56 11.48 -12.59
N ARG A 489 14.09 10.76 -13.61
CA ARG A 489 13.87 11.24 -14.98
C ARG A 489 12.49 10.80 -15.49
N LEU A 490 11.96 11.50 -16.50
CA LEU A 490 10.82 11.00 -17.25
C LEU A 490 11.32 10.00 -18.31
N LEU A 491 10.57 8.94 -18.56
CA LEU A 491 10.88 7.93 -19.55
C LEU A 491 10.86 8.58 -20.95
N PRO A 492 11.97 8.57 -21.72
CA PRO A 492 11.97 9.12 -23.06
C PRO A 492 11.00 8.36 -23.97
N PRO A 493 10.23 9.05 -24.84
CA PRO A 493 9.30 8.40 -25.76
C PRO A 493 9.97 7.35 -26.67
N ALA A 494 11.24 7.53 -27.03
CA ALA A 494 12.00 6.56 -27.81
C ALA A 494 12.21 5.21 -27.09
N GLU A 495 12.37 5.24 -25.76
CA GLU A 495 12.57 4.04 -24.91
C GLU A 495 11.24 3.36 -24.55
N PHE A 496 10.11 4.01 -24.80
CA PHE A 496 8.79 3.55 -24.37
C PHE A 496 8.24 2.39 -25.21
N HIS A 497 7.72 1.36 -24.54
CA HIS A 497 7.05 0.21 -25.17
C HIS A 497 5.78 -0.12 -24.39
N THR A 498 4.72 -0.52 -25.09
CA THR A 498 3.47 -0.98 -24.48
C THR A 498 3.65 -2.36 -23.85
N LEU A 499 2.97 -2.62 -22.73
CA LEU A 499 3.03 -3.91 -22.03
C LEU A 499 1.73 -4.67 -22.30
N VAL A 500 1.87 -5.93 -22.68
CA VAL A 500 0.75 -6.85 -22.89
C VAL A 500 0.60 -7.73 -21.65
N VAL A 501 -0.61 -7.79 -21.11
CA VAL A 501 -0.94 -8.73 -20.03
C VAL A 501 -1.14 -10.12 -20.67
N PRO A 502 -0.33 -11.14 -20.33
CA PRO A 502 -0.30 -12.42 -21.04
C PRO A 502 -1.41 -13.41 -20.61
N PHE A 503 -2.53 -12.92 -20.07
CA PHE A 503 -3.61 -13.76 -19.55
C PHE A 503 -4.92 -13.49 -20.27
N ASN A 504 -5.63 -14.56 -20.62
CA ASN A 504 -6.97 -14.43 -21.17
C ASN A 504 -7.97 -14.13 -20.04
N MET A 505 -8.77 -13.09 -20.22
CA MET A 505 -9.74 -12.59 -19.24
C MET A 505 -11.00 -12.10 -19.96
N GLU A 506 -12.10 -12.04 -19.23
CA GLU A 506 -13.37 -11.49 -19.73
C GLU A 506 -13.51 -10.00 -19.36
N GLY A 507 -14.06 -9.21 -20.27
CA GLY A 507 -14.34 -7.78 -20.08
C GLY A 507 -14.27 -7.00 -21.40
N ASP A 508 -14.66 -5.73 -21.36
CA ASP A 508 -14.90 -4.91 -22.55
C ASP A 508 -13.73 -3.97 -22.88
N THR A 509 -12.80 -3.75 -21.96
CA THR A 509 -11.64 -2.87 -22.17
C THR A 509 -10.68 -3.48 -23.20
N CYS A 510 -10.52 -2.81 -24.33
CA CYS A 510 -9.70 -3.25 -25.46
C CYS A 510 -8.48 -2.36 -25.74
N GLU A 511 -8.33 -1.27 -24.99
CA GLU A 511 -7.25 -0.29 -25.16
C GLU A 511 -6.81 0.30 -23.83
N VAL A 512 -5.72 1.08 -23.84
CA VAL A 512 -5.23 1.77 -22.64
C VAL A 512 -6.22 2.85 -22.23
N PRO A 513 -6.83 2.81 -21.03
CA PRO A 513 -7.81 3.81 -20.62
C PRO A 513 -7.21 5.22 -20.63
N GLY A 514 -7.88 6.15 -21.30
CA GLY A 514 -7.42 7.53 -21.48
C GLY A 514 -6.34 7.73 -22.55
N GLY A 515 -5.90 6.65 -23.21
CA GLY A 515 -4.89 6.68 -24.25
C GLY A 515 -3.48 7.02 -23.73
N LEU A 516 -2.53 7.11 -24.67
CA LEU A 516 -1.16 7.53 -24.38
C LEU A 516 -1.01 9.04 -24.58
N PRO A 517 -0.15 9.73 -23.81
CA PRO A 517 0.13 11.13 -24.07
C PRO A 517 0.70 11.31 -25.49
N PRO A 518 0.46 12.46 -26.17
CA PRO A 518 0.71 12.61 -27.61
C PRO A 518 2.13 12.26 -28.06
N LEU A 519 3.15 12.61 -27.26
CA LEU A 519 4.55 12.31 -27.55
C LEU A 519 4.85 10.79 -27.52
N TYR A 520 4.26 10.07 -26.58
CA TYR A 520 4.41 8.62 -26.47
C TYR A 520 3.60 7.90 -27.54
N HIS A 521 2.39 8.39 -27.83
CA HIS A 521 1.56 7.87 -28.92
C HIS A 521 2.27 7.97 -30.27
N ALA A 522 2.83 9.15 -30.60
CA ALA A 522 3.60 9.35 -31.82
C ALA A 522 4.82 8.41 -31.93
N ALA A 523 5.53 8.17 -30.81
CA ALA A 523 6.65 7.25 -30.78
C ALA A 523 6.23 5.78 -31.01
N VAL A 524 5.08 5.36 -30.48
CA VAL A 524 4.52 4.02 -30.74
C VAL A 524 4.10 3.89 -32.19
N GLU A 525 3.40 4.88 -32.76
CA GLU A 525 3.03 4.88 -34.17
C GLU A 525 4.26 4.79 -35.09
N GLU A 526 5.32 5.53 -34.77
CA GLU A 526 6.55 5.51 -35.55
C GLU A 526 7.18 4.11 -35.55
N LYS A 527 7.22 3.45 -34.39
CA LYS A 527 7.68 2.05 -34.27
C LYS A 527 6.81 1.11 -35.10
N GLN A 528 5.48 1.28 -35.07
CA GLN A 528 4.56 0.47 -35.85
C GLN A 528 4.73 0.68 -37.37
N LYS A 529 4.94 1.93 -37.81
CA LYS A 529 5.28 2.26 -39.21
C LYS A 529 6.59 1.61 -39.64
N ARG A 530 7.61 1.58 -38.79
CA ARG A 530 8.88 0.87 -39.07
C ARG A 530 8.65 -0.63 -39.25
N ILE A 531 7.82 -1.26 -38.41
CA ILE A 531 7.47 -2.68 -38.54
C ILE A 531 6.73 -2.94 -39.85
N GLN A 532 5.74 -2.12 -40.20
CA GLN A 532 5.00 -2.25 -41.46
C GLN A 532 5.90 -2.07 -42.69
N ASN A 533 6.81 -1.09 -42.66
CA ASN A 533 7.78 -0.88 -43.73
C ASN A 533 8.73 -2.07 -43.87
N TRP A 534 9.18 -2.65 -42.76
CA TRP A 534 9.99 -3.86 -42.76
C TRP A 534 9.22 -5.05 -43.37
N GLN A 535 7.98 -5.29 -42.96
CA GLN A 535 7.12 -6.35 -43.53
C GLN A 535 6.91 -6.17 -45.03
N LYS A 536 6.67 -4.93 -45.47
CA LYS A 536 6.56 -4.60 -46.90
C LYS A 536 7.86 -4.90 -47.65
N THR A 537 9.01 -4.53 -47.08
CA THR A 537 10.33 -4.82 -47.66
C THR A 537 10.56 -6.32 -47.82
N VAL A 538 10.18 -7.13 -46.82
CA VAL A 538 10.27 -8.60 -46.87
C VAL A 538 9.35 -9.17 -47.95
N MET A 539 8.14 -8.63 -48.10
CA MET A 539 7.19 -9.05 -49.13
C MET A 539 7.69 -8.69 -50.55
N GLU A 540 8.23 -7.48 -50.71
CA GLU A 540 8.76 -6.98 -51.99
C GLU A 540 10.05 -7.69 -52.42
N ALA A 541 10.83 -8.23 -51.48
CA ALA A 541 12.02 -9.02 -51.77
C ALA A 541 11.75 -10.34 -52.53
N ARG A 542 10.47 -10.76 -52.68
CA ARG A 542 10.03 -11.95 -53.44
C ARG A 542 10.90 -13.19 -53.22
N LEU A 543 11.24 -13.45 -51.95
CA LEU A 543 12.12 -14.55 -51.56
C LEU A 543 11.54 -15.90 -52.02
N ASN A 544 12.40 -16.75 -52.58
CA ASN A 544 12.01 -18.13 -52.88
C ASN A 544 11.85 -18.95 -51.58
N LYS A 545 11.27 -20.16 -51.65
CA LYS A 545 10.98 -20.98 -50.46
C LYS A 545 12.22 -21.26 -49.60
N GLU A 546 13.37 -21.50 -50.22
CA GLU A 546 14.63 -21.80 -49.51
C GLU A 546 15.22 -20.56 -48.82
N GLN A 547 15.19 -19.41 -49.50
CA GLN A 547 15.63 -18.13 -48.96
C GLN A 547 14.72 -17.67 -47.81
N LYS A 548 13.41 -17.87 -47.93
CA LYS A 548 12.46 -17.59 -46.84
C LYS A 548 12.75 -18.45 -45.61
N LYS A 549 13.07 -19.73 -45.80
CA LYS A 549 13.47 -20.63 -44.70
C LYS A 549 14.77 -20.17 -44.03
N LYS A 550 15.82 -19.86 -44.80
CA LYS A 550 17.09 -19.35 -44.27
C LYS A 550 16.92 -18.01 -43.55
N PHE A 551 16.07 -17.12 -44.07
CA PHE A 551 15.77 -15.85 -43.44
C PHE A 551 15.05 -16.05 -42.10
N GLN A 552 14.05 -16.94 -42.07
CA GLN A 552 13.33 -17.28 -40.85
C GLN A 552 14.28 -17.86 -39.79
N GLU A 553 15.15 -18.81 -40.15
CA GLU A 553 16.14 -19.39 -39.22
C GLU A 553 17.07 -18.30 -38.63
N LEU A 554 17.47 -17.31 -39.45
CA LEU A 554 18.31 -16.20 -38.99
C LEU A 554 17.56 -15.23 -38.06
N VAL A 555 16.30 -14.91 -38.38
CA VAL A 555 15.45 -14.08 -37.52
C VAL A 555 15.20 -14.77 -36.19
N GLU A 556 14.87 -16.06 -36.20
CA GLU A 556 14.69 -16.86 -35.00
C GLU A 556 15.97 -16.89 -34.16
N MET A 557 17.13 -17.15 -34.77
CA MET A 557 18.42 -17.12 -34.07
C MET A 557 18.68 -15.76 -33.40
N LYS A 558 18.47 -14.66 -34.13
CA LYS A 558 18.66 -13.30 -33.60
C LYS A 558 17.65 -12.94 -32.52
N PHE A 559 16.42 -13.43 -32.62
CA PHE A 559 15.41 -13.27 -31.60
C PHE A 559 15.78 -14.03 -30.31
N HIS A 560 16.31 -15.25 -30.42
CA HIS A 560 16.78 -16.01 -29.25
C HIS A 560 18.00 -15.36 -28.57
N GLU A 561 18.94 -14.83 -29.36
CA GLU A 561 20.08 -14.05 -28.85
C GLU A 561 19.57 -12.83 -28.07
N TRP A 562 18.64 -12.07 -28.66
CA TRP A 562 18.02 -10.92 -28.00
C TRP A 562 17.25 -11.29 -26.72
N LEU A 563 16.48 -12.39 -26.71
CA LEU A 563 15.75 -12.87 -25.52
C LEU A 563 16.70 -13.23 -24.36
N LEU A 564 17.89 -13.73 -24.67
CA LEU A 564 18.93 -14.05 -23.69
C LEU A 564 19.61 -12.79 -23.15
N GLU A 565 19.98 -11.86 -24.04
CA GLU A 565 20.63 -10.60 -23.65
C GLU A 565 19.72 -9.69 -22.81
N THR A 566 18.42 -9.70 -23.09
CA THR A 566 17.44 -8.84 -22.39
C THR A 566 16.84 -9.49 -21.14
N GLY A 567 17.03 -10.79 -20.93
CA GLY A 567 16.43 -11.54 -19.82
C GLY A 567 14.93 -11.87 -20.00
N HIS A 568 14.31 -11.48 -21.12
CA HIS A 568 12.90 -11.77 -21.42
C HIS A 568 12.59 -13.26 -21.57
N ARG A 569 13.61 -14.10 -21.82
CA ARG A 569 13.45 -15.55 -21.85
C ARG A 569 12.85 -16.12 -20.56
N GLN A 570 13.27 -15.60 -19.40
CA GLN A 570 12.76 -16.09 -18.11
C GLN A 570 11.26 -15.85 -17.94
N GLU A 571 10.77 -14.71 -18.45
CA GLU A 571 9.34 -14.39 -18.43
C GLU A 571 8.56 -15.41 -19.26
N LEU A 572 8.98 -15.66 -20.50
CA LEU A 572 8.35 -16.62 -21.41
C LEU A 572 8.37 -18.05 -20.85
N ASP A 573 9.54 -18.52 -20.40
CA ASP A 573 9.69 -19.87 -19.84
C ASP A 573 8.78 -20.07 -18.62
N SER A 574 8.58 -19.03 -17.81
CA SER A 574 7.71 -19.08 -16.63
C SER A 574 6.21 -19.03 -16.93
N LEU A 575 5.81 -18.59 -18.13
CA LEU A 575 4.42 -18.51 -18.57
C LEU A 575 3.93 -19.82 -19.21
N ILE A 576 4.84 -20.73 -19.60
CA ILE A 576 4.50 -22.01 -20.24
C ILE A 576 3.99 -23.01 -19.19
N PRO A 577 2.76 -23.56 -19.32
CA PRO A 577 2.28 -24.60 -18.44
C PRO A 577 3.12 -25.89 -18.58
N PRO A 578 3.41 -26.63 -17.49
CA PRO A 578 4.24 -27.85 -17.52
C PRO A 578 3.67 -28.99 -18.37
N THR A 579 2.43 -28.89 -18.86
CA THR A 579 1.82 -29.85 -19.79
C THR A 579 2.37 -29.80 -21.21
N PHE A 580 3.11 -28.75 -21.60
CA PHE A 580 3.69 -28.65 -22.95
C PHE A 580 5.10 -29.24 -23.07
N THR A 581 5.77 -29.54 -21.96
CA THR A 581 7.15 -30.07 -21.95
C THR A 581 7.23 -31.60 -22.08
N SER A 582 6.12 -32.32 -22.25
CA SER A 582 6.12 -33.79 -22.32
C SER A 582 5.89 -34.40 -23.73
N LEU A 583 6.02 -33.64 -24.82
CA LEU A 583 5.74 -34.16 -26.17
C LEU A 583 6.89 -34.08 -27.19
N THR A 584 8.10 -33.70 -26.77
CA THR A 584 9.28 -33.80 -27.62
C THR A 584 10.45 -34.37 -26.83
N ASP A 585 10.32 -35.64 -26.42
CA ASP A 585 11.46 -36.56 -26.21
C ASP A 585 10.91 -37.95 -25.85
N SER A 586 10.75 -38.82 -26.87
CA SER A 586 11.02 -40.27 -26.80
C SER A 586 10.52 -41.00 -28.06
N ASN A 587 11.46 -41.31 -28.97
CA ASN A 587 11.33 -42.42 -29.90
C ASN A 587 11.80 -43.71 -29.17
N GLY A 588 10.94 -44.73 -29.05
CA GLY A 588 11.33 -46.09 -28.61
C GLY A 588 10.20 -46.88 -27.93
N PRO A 589 10.12 -48.22 -28.08
CA PRO A 589 8.86 -48.90 -28.40
C PRO A 589 8.05 -49.43 -27.22
N ALA A 590 6.80 -49.74 -27.56
CA ALA A 590 5.68 -50.22 -26.75
C ALA A 590 5.98 -51.38 -25.78
N ALA A 591 5.29 -51.33 -24.63
CA ALA A 591 4.85 -52.51 -23.90
C ALA A 591 3.46 -52.25 -23.30
N ASP A 592 2.56 -53.18 -23.61
CA ASP A 592 1.16 -53.25 -23.19
C ASP A 592 0.96 -53.20 -21.67
N THR A 593 -0.05 -52.46 -21.22
CA THR A 593 -1.03 -53.02 -20.27
C THR A 593 -2.37 -52.29 -20.38
N GLN A 594 -3.39 -53.06 -20.77
CA GLN A 594 -4.81 -52.68 -20.69
C GLN A 594 -5.24 -52.42 -19.24
N VAL A 595 -6.24 -51.55 -19.03
CA VAL A 595 -7.60 -51.95 -18.58
C VAL A 595 -8.50 -50.71 -18.37
N LYS A 596 -9.51 -50.64 -19.26
CA LYS A 596 -10.95 -50.32 -19.12
C LYS A 596 -11.47 -48.98 -18.57
N ASP A 597 -12.00 -48.22 -19.53
CA ASP A 597 -13.42 -47.82 -19.70
C ASP A 597 -14.16 -47.03 -18.60
N SER A 598 -14.44 -45.76 -18.92
CA SER A 598 -15.82 -45.31 -19.20
C SER A 598 -15.84 -43.93 -19.89
N LYS A 599 -16.34 -43.91 -21.13
CA LYS A 599 -16.71 -42.75 -21.97
C LYS A 599 -18.26 -42.54 -21.87
N PRO A 600 -18.88 -41.59 -22.59
CA PRO A 600 -18.64 -40.14 -22.69
C PRO A 600 -19.98 -39.34 -22.65
N LEU A 601 -19.93 -38.00 -22.63
CA LEU A 601 -21.03 -37.20 -23.22
C LEU A 601 -20.47 -36.26 -24.29
N ARG A 602 -21.23 -36.13 -25.36
CA ARG A 602 -20.80 -35.94 -26.75
C ARG A 602 -21.15 -34.54 -27.25
N ASN A 603 -20.15 -33.91 -27.87
CA ASN A 603 -20.13 -32.95 -28.99
C ASN A 603 -21.26 -31.93 -29.18
N GLY A 604 -20.87 -30.65 -29.20
CA GLY A 604 -21.35 -29.64 -30.15
C GLY A 604 -20.20 -29.22 -31.07
N ARG A 605 -20.46 -29.16 -32.38
CA ARG A 605 -19.50 -29.00 -33.50
C ARG A 605 -18.93 -27.58 -33.64
N ALA A 606 -17.72 -27.56 -34.19
CA ALA A 606 -16.93 -26.43 -34.69
C ALA A 606 -17.60 -25.60 -35.79
N VAL A 607 -17.18 -24.32 -35.92
CA VAL A 607 -16.76 -23.63 -37.17
C VAL A 607 -15.93 -22.39 -36.76
N GLY A 608 -14.79 -22.15 -37.42
CA GLY A 608 -14.16 -20.83 -37.45
C GLY A 608 -12.64 -20.82 -37.40
N GLU A 609 -11.98 -21.39 -38.42
CA GLU A 609 -10.55 -21.16 -38.68
C GLU A 609 -10.28 -19.66 -38.91
N SER A 610 -9.26 -19.13 -38.25
CA SER A 610 -8.61 -17.87 -38.65
C SER A 610 -7.09 -18.01 -38.54
N PRO A 611 -6.33 -17.33 -39.42
CA PRO A 611 -5.02 -17.81 -39.84
C PRO A 611 -3.88 -17.30 -38.96
N LEU A 612 -2.89 -18.19 -38.85
CA LEU A 612 -1.51 -17.99 -38.41
C LEU A 612 -0.96 -16.58 -38.68
N ALA A 613 -0.55 -15.91 -37.60
CA ALA A 613 0.39 -14.80 -37.63
C ALA A 613 1.82 -15.36 -37.80
N CYS A 614 2.52 -14.87 -38.84
CA CYS A 614 3.97 -14.92 -38.96
C CYS A 614 4.52 -13.51 -38.73
#